data_AF-A0A9X7BEC8-F1
#
_entry.id   AF-A0A9X7BEC8-F1
#
_cell.length_a   1.000
_cell.length_b   1.000
_cell.length_c   1.000
_cell.angle_alpha   90.00
_cell.angle_beta   90.00
_cell.angle_gamma   90.00
#
_symmetry.space_group_name_H-M   'P 1'
#
loop_
_entity.id
_entity.type
_entity.pdbx_description
1 polymer ?
#
loop_
_entity_poly.entity_id
_entity_poly.type
_entity_poly.pdbx_seq_one_letter_code
_entity_poly.pdbx_strand_id
1 'polypeptide(L)'
;MLNKISQFTIKLSSILLSLLLLLNLPYLFITQQGFTFQPIYFFNQTVTMLKQVFSPESLVIIGSDPKFGHFKKTPLFPTVLEPYLYSFTILFLAFFLALFLSSSMAFFYFLAKDYIKKWINRIVFILEAVPDMMMMICLQIFFIWVLQKFGESPVTIISFNENRAYLLPILSLAVLPTLQMFRMMVLYIKEEQGKHYVEVAYGKGLSSSYILCIHLFKNISIHFFHHLKTIFVFLLSNLFILEFVFNMEGIIQFLFNKAFVSPPAAFIILVMIVLPFYAIFQIVSFMMNRWKKQLKGVSL
;
A
#
# COMPACT_ATOMS: atom_id res chain seq x y z
N MET A 1 -15.81 -19.15 -17.69
CA MET A 1 -15.67 -17.71 -17.34
C MET A 1 -16.56 -17.33 -16.15
N LEU A 2 -17.80 -17.83 -16.09
CA LEU A 2 -18.75 -17.60 -14.98
C LEU A 2 -18.19 -17.91 -13.59
N ASN A 3 -17.53 -19.06 -13.37
CA ASN A 3 -17.00 -19.40 -12.04
C ASN A 3 -15.97 -18.40 -11.49
N LYS A 4 -15.19 -17.73 -12.35
CA LYS A 4 -14.21 -16.72 -11.91
C LYS A 4 -14.85 -15.38 -11.56
N ILE A 5 -15.88 -14.98 -12.31
CA ILE A 5 -16.64 -13.76 -12.04
C ILE A 5 -17.44 -13.93 -10.75
N SER A 6 -18.07 -15.08 -10.56
CA SER A 6 -18.76 -15.44 -9.31
C SER A 6 -17.80 -15.45 -8.10
N GLN A 7 -16.59 -16.02 -8.23
CA GLN A 7 -15.59 -15.94 -7.16
C GLN A 7 -15.14 -14.51 -6.84
N PHE A 8 -15.09 -13.63 -7.83
CA PHE A 8 -14.76 -12.22 -7.62
C PHE A 8 -15.86 -11.50 -6.84
N THR A 9 -17.12 -11.63 -7.28
CA THR A 9 -18.25 -10.97 -6.62
C THR A 9 -18.43 -11.48 -5.20
N ILE A 10 -18.26 -12.78 -4.96
CA ILE A 10 -18.32 -13.37 -3.60
C ILE A 10 -17.22 -12.79 -2.70
N LYS A 11 -15.97 -12.73 -3.17
CA LYS A 11 -14.86 -12.18 -2.39
C LYS A 11 -15.06 -10.70 -2.09
N LEU A 12 -15.47 -9.92 -3.08
CA LEU A 12 -15.75 -8.50 -2.91
C LEU A 12 -16.90 -8.27 -1.91
N SER A 13 -18.00 -9.00 -2.07
CA SER A 13 -19.14 -8.95 -1.15
C SER A 13 -18.73 -9.34 0.26
N SER A 14 -17.86 -10.35 0.42
CA SER A 14 -17.35 -10.75 1.73
C SER A 14 -16.50 -9.67 2.38
N ILE A 15 -15.65 -8.98 1.62
CA ILE A 15 -14.84 -7.84 2.12
C ILE A 15 -15.75 -6.69 2.56
N LEU A 16 -16.71 -6.30 1.73
CA LEU A 16 -17.65 -5.24 2.06
C LEU A 16 -18.50 -5.58 3.28
N LEU A 17 -18.99 -6.82 3.37
CA LEU A 17 -19.73 -7.31 4.53
C LEU A 17 -18.86 -7.29 5.79
N SER A 18 -17.61 -7.75 5.70
CA SER A 18 -16.70 -7.71 6.86
C SER A 18 -16.43 -6.29 7.35
N LEU A 19 -16.25 -5.33 6.44
CA LEU A 19 -16.06 -3.92 6.79
C LEU A 19 -17.31 -3.33 7.46
N LEU A 20 -18.49 -3.64 6.92
CA LEU A 20 -19.77 -3.20 7.46
C LEU A 20 -19.96 -3.73 8.89
N LEU A 21 -19.71 -5.02 9.12
CA LEU A 21 -19.85 -5.64 10.44
C LEU A 21 -18.81 -5.11 11.43
N LEU A 22 -17.56 -4.93 11.00
CA LEU A 22 -16.46 -4.48 11.85
C LEU A 22 -16.68 -3.05 12.35
N LEU A 23 -17.16 -2.15 11.50
CA LEU A 23 -17.48 -0.78 11.90
C LEU A 23 -18.66 -0.69 12.87
N ASN A 24 -19.60 -1.64 12.82
CA ASN A 24 -20.73 -1.69 13.74
C ASN A 24 -20.43 -2.48 15.02
N LEU A 25 -19.28 -3.14 15.13
CA LEU A 25 -18.92 -3.99 16.26
C LEU A 25 -19.06 -3.29 17.64
N PRO A 26 -18.75 -1.98 17.80
CA PRO A 26 -19.00 -1.29 19.07
C PRO A 26 -20.47 -1.34 19.51
N TYR A 27 -21.43 -1.31 18.58
CA TYR A 27 -22.86 -1.40 18.89
C TYR A 27 -23.30 -2.79 19.39
N LEU A 28 -22.42 -3.81 19.29
CA LEU A 28 -22.70 -5.12 19.87
C LEU A 28 -22.52 -5.13 21.40
N PHE A 29 -21.75 -4.19 21.94
CA PHE A 29 -21.34 -4.22 23.35
C PHE A 29 -21.63 -2.93 24.12
N ILE A 30 -21.82 -1.79 23.44
CA ILE A 30 -21.90 -0.47 24.10
C ILE A 30 -23.36 -0.05 24.30
N THR A 31 -23.70 0.24 25.55
CA THR A 31 -24.92 0.96 25.95
C THR A 31 -24.59 2.23 26.73
N GLN A 32 -25.54 3.16 26.85
CA GLN A 32 -25.39 4.40 27.62
C GLN A 32 -25.05 4.17 29.12
N GLN A 33 -25.19 2.94 29.64
CA GLN A 33 -25.00 2.61 31.07
C GLN A 33 -24.03 1.45 31.35
N GLY A 34 -23.34 0.90 30.34
CA GLY A 34 -22.35 -0.17 30.56
C GLY A 34 -22.04 -1.06 29.34
N PHE A 35 -21.26 -2.11 29.57
CA PHE A 35 -20.89 -3.13 28.59
C PHE A 35 -21.88 -4.30 28.66
N THR A 36 -22.81 -4.38 27.72
CA THR A 36 -23.79 -5.49 27.63
C THR A 36 -23.89 -6.00 26.20
N PHE A 37 -24.09 -7.31 26.04
CA PHE A 37 -24.21 -7.92 24.72
C PHE A 37 -25.59 -7.64 24.09
N GLN A 38 -25.62 -6.89 22.99
CA GLN A 38 -26.86 -6.44 22.32
C GLN A 38 -26.92 -6.79 20.82
N PRO A 39 -27.19 -8.05 20.44
CA PRO A 39 -27.24 -8.48 19.05
C PRO A 39 -28.27 -7.76 18.18
N ILE A 40 -29.45 -7.48 18.75
CA ILE A 40 -30.55 -6.84 18.02
C ILE A 40 -30.20 -5.39 17.68
N TYR A 41 -29.57 -4.67 18.61
CA TYR A 41 -29.15 -3.30 18.38
C TYR A 41 -28.05 -3.24 17.31
N PHE A 42 -27.05 -4.12 17.41
CA PHE A 42 -26.02 -4.29 16.37
C PHE A 42 -26.61 -4.53 14.98
N PHE A 43 -27.57 -5.45 14.86
CA PHE A 43 -28.22 -5.75 13.57
C PHE A 43 -28.97 -4.54 13.02
N ASN A 44 -29.75 -3.86 13.86
CA ASN A 44 -30.48 -2.66 13.48
C ASN A 44 -29.55 -1.54 13.02
N GLN A 45 -28.42 -1.33 13.70
CA GLN A 45 -27.41 -0.34 13.30
C GLN A 45 -26.75 -0.72 11.98
N THR A 46 -26.40 -1.99 11.80
CA THR A 46 -25.83 -2.51 10.54
C THR A 46 -26.77 -2.26 9.35
N VAL A 47 -28.07 -2.54 9.50
CA VAL A 47 -29.07 -2.28 8.44
C VAL A 47 -29.28 -0.79 8.21
N THR A 48 -29.29 0.02 9.27
CA THR A 48 -29.45 1.48 9.17
C THR A 48 -28.27 2.10 8.43
N MET A 49 -27.06 1.70 8.78
CA MET A 49 -25.85 2.13 8.10
C MET A 49 -25.85 1.72 6.62
N LEU A 50 -26.29 0.50 6.30
CA LEU A 50 -26.42 0.06 4.91
C LEU A 50 -27.34 0.99 4.10
N LYS A 51 -28.46 1.44 4.68
CA LYS A 51 -29.36 2.41 4.04
C LYS A 51 -28.72 3.80 3.87
N GLN A 52 -27.98 4.25 4.87
CA GLN A 52 -27.28 5.54 4.86
C GLN A 52 -26.18 5.59 3.79
N VAL A 53 -25.45 4.50 3.59
CA VAL A 53 -24.40 4.40 2.55
C VAL A 53 -24.94 4.72 1.14
N PHE A 54 -26.21 4.40 0.85
CA PHE A 54 -26.85 4.71 -0.43
C PHE A 54 -27.50 6.10 -0.50
N SER A 55 -27.48 6.87 0.60
CA SER A 55 -28.12 8.19 0.71
C SER A 55 -27.04 9.28 0.81
N PRO A 56 -26.76 10.03 -0.27
CA PRO A 56 -25.66 11.01 -0.31
C PRO A 56 -25.73 12.07 0.79
N GLU A 57 -26.94 12.49 1.16
CA GLU A 57 -27.19 13.50 2.20
C GLU A 57 -26.77 13.04 3.61
N SER A 58 -26.69 11.73 3.84
CA SER A 58 -26.31 11.17 5.14
C SER A 58 -24.80 11.02 5.32
N LEU A 59 -24.02 11.19 4.24
CA LEU A 59 -22.57 11.11 4.25
C LEU A 59 -21.99 12.45 4.72
N VAL A 60 -22.04 12.66 6.04
CA VAL A 60 -21.58 13.89 6.68
C VAL A 60 -20.36 13.59 7.55
N ILE A 61 -19.37 14.47 7.48
CA ILE A 61 -18.20 14.48 8.36
C ILE A 61 -18.28 15.64 9.33
N ILE A 62 -17.56 15.53 10.44
CA ILE A 62 -17.47 16.58 11.44
C ILE A 62 -16.12 17.29 11.25
N GLY A 63 -16.17 18.58 10.91
CA GLY A 63 -15.01 19.46 10.89
C GLY A 63 -15.00 20.39 12.11
N SER A 64 -13.81 20.72 12.61
CA SER A 64 -13.62 21.84 13.53
C SER A 64 -13.66 23.15 12.75
N ASP A 65 -14.54 24.08 13.12
CA ASP A 65 -14.49 25.45 12.57
C ASP A 65 -13.40 26.24 13.31
N PRO A 66 -12.30 26.64 12.65
CA PRO A 66 -11.21 27.34 13.31
C PRO A 66 -11.62 28.72 13.88
N LYS A 67 -12.77 29.26 13.47
CA LYS A 67 -13.24 30.58 13.92
C LYS A 67 -14.13 30.56 15.16
N PHE A 68 -14.76 29.43 15.51
CA PHE A 68 -15.82 29.41 16.54
C PHE A 68 -15.87 28.18 17.44
N GLY A 69 -14.99 27.19 17.29
CA GLY A 69 -14.99 26.01 18.18
C GLY A 69 -16.24 25.13 18.08
N HIS A 70 -17.11 25.39 17.11
CA HIS A 70 -18.28 24.57 16.82
C HIS A 70 -17.95 23.49 15.78
N PHE A 71 -18.54 22.31 15.99
CA PHE A 71 -18.48 21.20 15.05
C PHE A 71 -19.36 21.50 13.84
N LYS A 72 -18.75 21.75 12.68
CA LYS A 72 -19.47 21.95 11.42
C LYS A 72 -19.67 20.61 10.72
N LYS A 73 -20.93 20.25 10.50
CA LYS A 73 -21.33 19.14 9.63
C LYS A 73 -21.09 19.53 8.18
N THR A 74 -20.19 18.82 7.49
CA THR A 74 -19.88 19.06 6.08
C THR A 74 -20.11 17.79 5.27
N PRO A 75 -20.49 17.87 3.98
CA PRO A 75 -20.66 16.70 3.15
C PRO A 75 -19.31 16.01 2.91
N LEU A 76 -19.32 14.67 2.85
CA LEU A 76 -18.13 13.85 2.60
C LEU A 76 -17.54 14.17 1.22
N PHE A 77 -18.38 14.24 0.19
CA PHE A 77 -17.99 14.64 -1.14
C PHE A 77 -18.32 16.13 -1.35
N PRO A 78 -17.41 16.94 -1.92
CA PRO A 78 -16.10 16.56 -2.51
C PRO A 78 -14.93 16.52 -1.51
N THR A 79 -15.16 16.85 -0.23
CA THR A 79 -14.12 17.10 0.78
C THR A 79 -13.10 15.96 0.95
N VAL A 80 -13.52 14.70 0.77
CA VAL A 80 -12.67 13.51 0.88
C VAL A 80 -11.68 13.35 -0.28
N LEU A 81 -11.92 14.00 -1.43
CA LEU A 81 -11.15 13.76 -2.65
C LEU A 81 -9.71 14.29 -2.54
N GLU A 82 -9.50 15.46 -1.95
CA GLU A 82 -8.14 15.98 -1.76
C GLU A 82 -7.25 15.09 -0.87
N PRO A 83 -7.65 14.74 0.38
CA PRO A 83 -6.83 13.88 1.23
C PRO A 83 -6.66 12.49 0.61
N TYR A 84 -7.68 11.98 -0.10
CA TYR A 84 -7.59 10.74 -0.86
C TYR A 84 -6.52 10.81 -1.94
N LEU A 85 -6.59 11.81 -2.83
CA LEU A 85 -5.63 11.96 -3.93
C LEU A 85 -4.21 12.20 -3.41
N TYR A 86 -4.06 12.97 -2.34
CA TYR A 86 -2.77 13.25 -1.74
C TYR A 86 -2.08 11.97 -1.23
N SER A 87 -2.76 11.20 -0.39
CA SER A 87 -2.22 9.96 0.16
C SER A 87 -1.95 8.91 -0.91
N PHE A 88 -2.86 8.73 -1.88
CA PHE A 88 -2.67 7.76 -2.96
C PHE A 88 -1.56 8.17 -3.93
N THR A 89 -1.35 9.47 -4.17
CA THR A 89 -0.21 9.95 -4.97
C THR A 89 1.11 9.52 -4.32
N ILE A 90 1.26 9.73 -3.01
CA ILE A 90 2.46 9.34 -2.28
C ILE A 90 2.64 7.82 -2.25
N LEU A 91 1.56 7.08 -1.97
CA LEU A 91 1.56 5.62 -1.96
C LEU A 91 2.01 5.03 -3.29
N PHE A 92 1.44 5.49 -4.41
CA PHE A 92 1.78 4.97 -5.73
C PHE A 92 3.19 5.37 -6.17
N LEU A 93 3.59 6.63 -5.96
CA LEU A 93 4.94 7.07 -6.28
C LEU A 93 6.00 6.29 -5.48
N ALA A 94 5.76 6.06 -4.19
CA ALA A 94 6.64 5.24 -3.36
C ALA A 94 6.68 3.78 -3.83
N PHE A 95 5.54 3.19 -4.19
CA PHE A 95 5.48 1.83 -4.73
C PHE A 95 6.27 1.68 -6.04
N PHE A 96 6.08 2.60 -7.00
CA PHE A 96 6.79 2.55 -8.28
C PHE A 96 8.27 2.87 -8.14
N LEU A 97 8.63 3.81 -7.26
CA LEU A 97 10.03 4.08 -6.92
C LEU A 97 10.68 2.84 -6.32
N ALA A 98 10.02 2.17 -5.37
CA ALA A 98 10.53 0.96 -4.76
C ALA A 98 10.68 -0.19 -5.76
N LEU A 99 9.71 -0.36 -6.67
CA LEU A 99 9.78 -1.32 -7.75
C LEU A 99 10.97 -1.05 -8.67
N PHE A 100 11.18 0.20 -9.06
CA PHE A 100 12.29 0.61 -9.92
C PHE A 100 13.65 0.40 -9.25
N LEU A 101 13.81 0.87 -8.01
CA LEU A 101 15.05 0.74 -7.25
C LEU A 101 15.37 -0.73 -6.95
N SER A 102 14.38 -1.53 -6.54
CA SER A 102 14.60 -2.95 -6.24
C SER A 102 14.99 -3.75 -7.49
N SER A 103 14.34 -3.49 -8.63
CA SER A 103 14.69 -4.11 -9.92
C SER A 103 16.11 -3.77 -10.34
N SER A 104 16.47 -2.49 -10.21
CA SER A 104 17.82 -2.00 -10.52
C SER A 104 18.87 -2.63 -9.60
N MET A 105 18.60 -2.65 -8.29
CA MET A 105 19.46 -3.32 -7.31
C MET A 105 19.62 -4.80 -7.61
N ALA A 106 18.53 -5.52 -7.96
CA ALA A 106 18.57 -6.94 -8.29
C ALA A 106 19.40 -7.20 -9.56
N PHE A 107 19.27 -6.33 -10.56
CA PHE A 107 20.06 -6.38 -11.79
C PHE A 107 21.56 -6.24 -11.50
N PHE A 108 21.96 -5.19 -10.79
CA PHE A 108 23.37 -4.98 -10.44
C PHE A 108 23.89 -6.06 -9.48
N TYR A 109 23.08 -6.52 -8.52
CA TYR A 109 23.44 -7.59 -7.61
C TYR A 109 23.73 -8.90 -8.36
N PHE A 110 22.93 -9.25 -9.36
CA PHE A 110 23.16 -10.47 -10.14
C PHE A 110 24.49 -10.44 -10.90
N LEU A 111 24.82 -9.31 -11.51
CA LEU A 111 26.06 -9.08 -12.27
C LEU A 111 27.29 -8.87 -11.37
N ALA A 112 27.09 -8.59 -10.09
CA ALA A 112 28.16 -8.31 -9.15
C ALA A 112 28.98 -9.56 -8.78
N LYS A 113 30.25 -9.34 -8.43
CA LYS A 113 31.16 -10.36 -7.87
C LYS A 113 30.73 -10.76 -6.45
N ASP A 114 31.13 -11.94 -5.99
CA ASP A 114 30.67 -12.49 -4.72
C ASP A 114 31.04 -11.64 -3.49
N TYR A 115 32.19 -10.96 -3.50
CA TYR A 115 32.55 -10.05 -2.42
C TYR A 115 31.62 -8.84 -2.34
N ILE A 116 31.20 -8.29 -3.49
CA ILE A 116 30.24 -7.17 -3.55
C ILE A 116 28.87 -7.64 -3.07
N LYS A 117 28.42 -8.82 -3.52
CA LYS A 117 27.17 -9.44 -3.06
C LYS A 117 27.15 -9.60 -1.54
N LYS A 118 28.26 -10.05 -0.93
CA LYS A 118 28.40 -10.14 0.53
C LYS A 118 28.21 -8.79 1.22
N TRP A 119 28.80 -7.72 0.70
CA TRP A 119 28.63 -6.36 1.23
C TRP A 119 27.20 -5.83 1.08
N ILE A 120 26.60 -5.97 -0.11
CA ILE A 120 25.21 -5.57 -0.35
C ILE A 120 24.28 -6.27 0.64
N ASN A 121 24.42 -7.59 0.80
CA ASN A 121 23.57 -8.35 1.72
C ASN A 121 23.74 -7.91 3.17
N ARG A 122 24.95 -7.53 3.61
CA ARG A 122 25.17 -6.98 4.96
C ARG A 122 24.48 -5.64 5.16
N ILE A 123 24.61 -4.72 4.19
CA ILE A 123 23.96 -3.40 4.25
C ILE A 123 22.44 -3.54 4.27
N VAL A 124 21.89 -4.36 3.36
CA VAL A 124 20.45 -4.64 3.30
C VAL A 124 19.96 -5.26 4.60
N PHE A 125 20.70 -6.21 5.17
CA PHE A 125 20.35 -6.83 6.45
C PHE A 125 20.30 -5.82 7.60
N ILE A 126 21.25 -4.90 7.68
CA ILE A 126 21.27 -3.85 8.72
C ILE A 126 20.08 -2.90 8.53
N LEU A 127 19.80 -2.46 7.29
CA LEU A 127 18.69 -1.56 7.01
C LEU A 127 17.32 -2.22 7.25
N GLU A 128 17.18 -3.52 6.94
CA GLU A 128 15.95 -4.28 7.25
C GLU A 128 15.71 -4.46 8.76
N ALA A 129 16.78 -4.43 9.57
CA ALA A 129 16.65 -4.52 11.02
C ALA A 129 16.11 -3.24 11.66
N VAL A 130 16.11 -2.11 10.93
CA VAL A 130 15.56 -0.84 11.41
C VAL A 130 14.04 -0.85 11.23
N PRO A 131 13.25 -0.60 12.29
CA PRO A 131 11.81 -0.41 12.16
C PRO A 131 11.46 0.68 11.15
N ASP A 132 10.38 0.48 10.40
CA ASP A 132 9.90 1.38 9.36
C ASP A 132 9.69 2.81 9.87
N MET A 133 8.97 2.94 10.99
CA MET A 133 8.79 4.18 11.76
C MET A 133 10.13 4.90 12.01
N MET A 134 11.13 4.16 12.48
CA MET A 134 12.44 4.72 12.81
C MET A 134 13.17 5.19 11.56
N MET A 135 13.06 4.47 10.45
CA MET A 135 13.64 4.90 9.18
C MET A 135 13.05 6.23 8.71
N MET A 136 11.73 6.42 8.85
CA MET A 136 11.07 7.70 8.52
C MET A 136 11.60 8.84 9.40
N ILE A 137 11.67 8.62 10.71
CA ILE A 137 12.18 9.61 11.68
C ILE A 137 13.66 9.93 11.40
N CYS A 138 14.50 8.93 11.13
CA CYS A 138 15.91 9.13 10.80
C CYS A 138 16.10 9.99 9.54
N LEU A 139 15.32 9.74 8.49
CA LEU A 139 15.35 10.55 7.27
C LEU A 139 14.87 11.98 7.55
N GLN A 140 13.82 12.14 8.37
CA GLN A 140 13.32 13.45 8.77
C GLN A 140 14.37 14.24 9.55
N ILE A 141 15.00 13.64 10.57
CA ILE A 141 16.09 14.25 11.35
C ILE A 141 17.28 14.60 10.45
N PHE A 142 17.63 13.73 9.50
CA PHE A 142 18.70 14.01 8.55
C PHE A 142 18.43 15.28 7.74
N PHE A 143 17.22 15.45 7.18
CA PHE A 143 16.89 16.65 6.43
C PHE A 143 16.72 17.90 7.31
N ILE A 144 16.33 17.75 8.58
CA ILE A 144 16.39 18.85 9.56
C ILE A 144 17.84 19.29 9.79
N TRP A 145 18.76 18.35 9.93
CA TRP A 145 20.18 18.66 10.06
C TRP A 145 20.74 19.36 8.81
N VAL A 146 20.36 18.90 7.60
CA VAL A 146 20.72 19.57 6.33
C VAL A 146 20.22 21.01 6.32
N LEU A 147 18.95 21.24 6.68
CA LEU A 147 18.38 22.59 6.78
C LEU A 147 19.18 23.48 7.75
N GLN A 148 19.53 22.94 8.93
CA GLN A 148 20.29 23.69 9.93
C GLN A 148 21.72 24.02 9.48
N LYS A 149 22.35 23.15 8.67
CA LYS A 149 23.73 23.34 8.20
C LYS A 149 23.83 24.24 6.98
N PHE A 150 22.90 24.13 6.04
CA PHE A 150 22.96 24.84 4.76
C PHE A 150 22.00 26.02 4.67
N GLY A 151 21.11 26.21 5.66
CA GLY A 151 20.12 27.28 5.70
C GLY A 151 18.87 26.99 4.84
N GLU A 152 18.96 26.06 3.90
CA GLU A 152 17.87 25.63 3.02
C GLU A 152 17.78 24.11 2.98
N SER A 153 16.54 23.60 2.86
CA SER A 153 16.29 22.17 2.66
C SER A 153 15.84 21.95 1.22
N PRO A 154 16.41 20.97 0.49
CA PRO A 154 15.96 20.64 -0.86
C PRO A 154 14.57 19.98 -0.87
N VAL A 155 14.03 19.63 0.31
CA VAL A 155 12.74 18.94 0.47
C VAL A 155 11.89 19.58 1.57
N THR A 156 10.56 19.55 1.39
CA THR A 156 9.61 19.90 2.47
C THR A 156 9.63 18.79 3.53
N ILE A 157 10.04 19.16 4.75
CA ILE A 157 10.29 18.21 5.85
C ILE A 157 8.99 17.80 6.56
N ILE A 158 8.06 18.73 6.73
CA ILE A 158 6.75 18.52 7.35
C ILE A 158 5.70 19.26 6.53
N SER A 159 4.48 18.72 6.49
CA SER A 159 3.36 19.43 5.87
C SER A 159 2.82 20.48 6.83
N PHE A 160 2.66 21.71 6.34
CA PHE A 160 2.11 22.81 7.12
C PHE A 160 1.33 23.76 6.21
N ASN A 161 0.06 24.02 6.57
CA ASN A 161 -0.88 24.79 5.76
C ASN A 161 -0.92 24.31 4.30
N GLU A 162 -0.62 25.19 3.35
CA GLU A 162 -0.62 24.89 1.92
C GLU A 162 0.65 24.17 1.45
N ASN A 163 1.71 24.15 2.27
CA ASN A 163 2.97 23.52 1.91
C ASN A 163 2.93 22.02 2.25
N ARG A 164 2.52 21.19 1.29
CA ARG A 164 2.42 19.73 1.41
C ARG A 164 3.78 19.07 1.15
N ALA A 165 4.19 18.17 2.04
CA ALA A 165 5.38 17.35 1.84
C ALA A 165 5.10 16.21 0.86
N TYR A 166 5.89 16.10 -0.22
CA TYR A 166 5.77 15.02 -1.18
C TYR A 166 7.05 14.17 -1.22
N LEU A 167 8.17 14.79 -1.57
CA LEU A 167 9.41 14.07 -1.88
C LEU A 167 9.94 13.26 -0.68
N LEU A 168 10.02 13.86 0.50
CA LEU A 168 10.55 13.18 1.68
C LEU A 168 9.65 12.03 2.16
N PRO A 169 8.31 12.18 2.26
CA PRO A 169 7.41 11.06 2.52
C PRO A 169 7.54 9.93 1.49
N ILE A 170 7.60 10.26 0.19
CA ILE A 170 7.76 9.25 -0.88
C ILE A 170 9.05 8.45 -0.70
N LEU A 171 10.18 9.14 -0.48
CA LEU A 171 11.47 8.49 -0.26
C LEU A 171 11.41 7.59 0.97
N SER A 172 10.89 8.11 2.08
CA SER A 172 10.84 7.40 3.36
C SER A 172 9.97 6.15 3.28
N LEU A 173 8.82 6.24 2.61
CA LEU A 173 7.92 5.12 2.39
C LEU A 173 8.49 4.07 1.45
N ALA A 174 9.33 4.46 0.48
CA ALA A 174 9.89 3.55 -0.52
C ALA A 174 11.06 2.70 -0.01
N VAL A 175 11.80 3.12 1.02
CA VAL A 175 13.04 2.45 1.47
C VAL A 175 12.80 0.98 1.81
N LEU A 176 11.96 0.67 2.80
CA LEU A 176 11.77 -0.72 3.24
C LEU A 176 11.15 -1.62 2.15
N PRO A 177 10.11 -1.19 1.42
CA PRO A 177 9.60 -1.93 0.27
C PRO A 177 10.67 -2.22 -0.78
N THR A 178 11.60 -1.29 -1.03
CA THR A 178 12.73 -1.52 -1.94
C THR A 178 13.59 -2.69 -1.48
N LEU A 179 13.96 -2.72 -0.20
CA LEU A 179 14.79 -3.78 0.37
C LEU A 179 14.09 -5.14 0.34
N GLN A 180 12.82 -5.18 0.74
CA GLN A 180 12.01 -6.40 0.74
C GLN A 180 11.80 -6.93 -0.69
N MET A 181 11.42 -6.07 -1.64
CA MET A 181 11.27 -6.45 -3.05
C MET A 181 12.60 -6.94 -3.63
N PHE A 182 13.71 -6.26 -3.34
CA PHE A 182 15.05 -6.65 -3.79
C PHE A 182 15.42 -8.04 -3.30
N ARG A 183 15.26 -8.30 -1.99
CA ARG A 183 15.57 -9.60 -1.38
C ARG A 183 14.75 -10.73 -1.99
N MET A 184 13.46 -10.48 -2.24
CA MET A 184 12.58 -11.45 -2.89
C MET A 184 12.92 -11.68 -4.36
N MET A 185 13.27 -10.63 -5.11
CA MET A 185 13.79 -10.79 -6.47
C MET A 185 15.06 -11.64 -6.48
N VAL A 186 16.02 -11.36 -5.60
CA VAL A 186 17.26 -12.14 -5.50
C VAL A 186 16.97 -13.60 -5.16
N LEU A 187 16.02 -13.88 -4.27
CA LEU A 187 15.60 -15.24 -3.95
C LEU A 187 15.06 -15.96 -5.19
N TYR A 188 14.08 -15.36 -5.88
CA TYR A 188 13.49 -15.96 -7.07
C TYR A 188 14.49 -16.11 -8.23
N ILE A 189 15.40 -15.15 -8.42
CA ILE A 189 16.47 -15.25 -9.41
C ILE A 189 17.37 -16.45 -9.10
N LYS A 190 17.75 -16.67 -7.84
CA LYS A 190 18.60 -17.80 -7.45
C LYS A 190 17.90 -19.14 -7.66
N GLU A 191 16.63 -19.25 -7.28
CA GLU A 191 15.83 -20.45 -7.51
C GLU A 191 15.68 -20.76 -9.00
N GLU A 192 15.46 -19.73 -9.82
CA GLU A 192 15.27 -19.85 -11.26
C GLU A 192 16.58 -20.14 -12.00
N GLN A 193 17.71 -19.59 -11.52
CA GLN A 193 19.04 -19.79 -12.07
C GLN A 193 19.50 -21.25 -11.98
N GLY A 194 19.04 -22.01 -10.99
CA GLY A 194 19.41 -23.43 -10.79
C GLY A 194 18.73 -24.41 -11.76
N LYS A 195 18.01 -23.92 -12.79
CA LYS A 195 17.27 -24.77 -13.73
C LYS A 195 18.07 -25.06 -15.00
N HIS A 196 17.91 -26.27 -15.54
CA HIS A 196 18.65 -26.75 -16.73
C HIS A 196 18.58 -25.84 -17.96
N TYR A 197 17.47 -25.14 -18.21
CA TYR A 197 17.40 -24.24 -19.37
C TYR A 197 18.38 -23.06 -19.26
N VAL A 198 18.74 -22.66 -18.04
CA VAL A 198 19.72 -21.60 -17.78
C VAL A 198 21.13 -22.11 -18.07
N GLU A 199 21.44 -23.35 -17.67
CA GLU A 199 22.71 -24.02 -18.00
C GLU A 199 22.88 -24.13 -19.52
N VAL A 200 21.83 -24.53 -20.23
CA VAL A 200 21.82 -24.57 -21.70
C VAL A 200 21.99 -23.18 -22.31
N ALA A 201 21.40 -22.14 -21.72
CA ALA A 201 21.58 -20.76 -22.17
C ALA A 201 23.04 -20.29 -22.02
N TYR A 202 23.72 -20.67 -20.94
CA TYR A 202 25.16 -20.44 -20.78
C TYR A 202 25.99 -21.26 -21.77
N GLY A 203 25.64 -22.53 -22.01
CA GLY A 203 26.30 -23.38 -23.02
C GLY A 203 26.19 -22.84 -24.44
N LYS A 204 25.16 -22.02 -24.73
CA LYS A 204 25.00 -21.29 -26.00
C LYS A 204 25.82 -19.99 -26.07
N GLY A 205 26.58 -19.64 -25.04
CA GLY A 205 27.40 -18.43 -24.99
C GLY A 205 26.62 -17.14 -24.74
N LEU A 206 25.38 -17.21 -24.23
CA LEU A 206 24.59 -16.01 -23.91
C LEU A 206 25.17 -15.29 -22.68
N SER A 207 25.18 -13.95 -22.72
CA SER A 207 25.70 -13.14 -21.61
C SER A 207 24.79 -13.18 -20.39
N SER A 208 25.36 -13.09 -19.18
CA SER A 208 24.59 -13.09 -17.92
C SER A 208 23.50 -12.02 -17.89
N SER A 209 23.79 -10.81 -18.40
CA SER A 209 22.80 -9.72 -18.50
C SER A 209 21.64 -10.07 -19.42
N TYR A 210 21.92 -10.72 -20.56
CA TYR A 210 20.89 -11.18 -21.48
C TYR A 210 20.02 -12.27 -20.83
N ILE A 211 20.66 -13.26 -20.20
CA ILE A 211 19.95 -14.34 -19.51
C ILE A 211 19.05 -13.78 -18.40
N LEU A 212 19.53 -12.81 -17.64
CA LEU A 212 18.75 -12.17 -16.59
C LEU A 212 17.51 -11.46 -17.14
N CYS A 213 17.69 -10.53 -18.09
CA CYS A 213 16.59 -9.69 -18.58
C CYS A 213 15.57 -10.48 -19.41
N ILE A 214 16.03 -11.39 -20.25
CA ILE A 214 15.16 -12.08 -21.21
C ILE A 214 14.57 -13.36 -20.64
N HIS A 215 15.34 -14.15 -19.89
CA HIS A 215 14.90 -15.45 -19.38
C HIS A 215 14.45 -15.38 -17.92
N LEU A 216 15.32 -14.91 -17.01
CA LEU A 216 15.03 -14.99 -15.57
C LEU A 216 13.91 -14.04 -15.15
N PHE A 217 13.99 -12.74 -15.49
CA PHE A 217 12.96 -11.75 -15.14
C PHE A 217 11.58 -12.12 -15.67
N LYS A 218 11.52 -12.65 -16.90
CA LYS A 218 10.26 -13.16 -17.46
C LYS A 218 9.68 -14.29 -16.62
N ASN A 219 10.50 -15.24 -16.20
CA ASN A 219 10.04 -16.42 -15.50
C ASN A 219 9.70 -16.16 -14.02
N ILE A 220 10.43 -15.28 -13.35
CA ILE A 220 10.14 -14.90 -11.96
C ILE A 220 8.98 -13.90 -11.84
N SER A 221 8.63 -13.17 -12.92
CA SER A 221 7.61 -12.11 -12.92
C SER A 221 6.28 -12.54 -12.28
N ILE A 222 5.90 -13.80 -12.48
CA ILE A 222 4.66 -14.36 -11.93
C ILE A 222 4.72 -14.46 -10.40
N HIS A 223 5.79 -15.04 -9.89
CA HIS A 223 6.00 -15.16 -8.45
C HIS A 223 6.18 -13.80 -7.80
N PHE A 224 6.94 -12.92 -8.45
CA PHE A 224 7.17 -11.57 -7.97
C PHE A 224 5.89 -10.73 -7.92
N PHE A 225 5.01 -10.82 -8.91
CA PHE A 225 3.72 -10.13 -8.87
C PHE A 225 2.85 -10.54 -7.68
N HIS A 226 2.83 -11.84 -7.34
CA HIS A 226 2.11 -12.28 -6.15
C HIS A 226 2.68 -11.65 -4.87
N HIS A 227 4.00 -11.45 -4.81
CA HIS A 227 4.65 -10.76 -3.70
C HIS A 227 4.35 -9.25 -3.68
N LEU A 228 4.24 -8.60 -4.85
CA LEU A 228 3.86 -7.17 -4.94
C LEU A 228 2.55 -6.85 -4.23
N LYS A 229 1.60 -7.79 -4.23
CA LYS A 229 0.33 -7.62 -3.49
C LYS A 229 0.59 -7.44 -1.99
N THR A 230 1.45 -8.26 -1.41
CA THR A 230 1.81 -8.20 0.01
C THR A 230 2.56 -6.91 0.32
N ILE A 231 3.49 -6.50 -0.53
CA ILE A 231 4.24 -5.24 -0.35
C ILE A 231 3.31 -4.03 -0.41
N PHE A 232 2.32 -4.03 -1.30
CA PHE A 232 1.37 -2.92 -1.36
C PHE A 232 0.49 -2.85 -0.10
N VAL A 233 0.02 -3.99 0.43
CA VAL A 233 -0.72 -4.01 1.71
C VAL A 233 0.17 -3.49 2.83
N PHE A 234 1.45 -3.88 2.86
CA PHE A 234 2.44 -3.36 3.80
C PHE A 234 2.58 -1.83 3.68
N LEU A 235 2.74 -1.30 2.47
CA LEU A 235 2.78 0.14 2.19
C LEU A 235 1.52 0.87 2.69
N LEU A 236 0.34 0.30 2.45
CA LEU A 236 -0.92 0.88 2.90
C LEU A 236 -1.01 0.94 4.43
N SER A 237 -0.53 -0.08 5.13
CA SER A 237 -0.44 -0.07 6.60
C SER A 237 0.54 0.98 7.10
N ASN A 238 1.68 1.16 6.42
CA ASN A 238 2.69 2.16 6.75
C ASN A 238 2.26 3.60 6.44
N LEU A 239 1.30 3.77 5.53
CA LEU A 239 0.75 5.08 5.17
C LEU A 239 0.14 5.79 6.39
N PHE A 240 -0.48 5.03 7.32
CA PHE A 240 -0.96 5.57 8.60
C PHE A 240 0.16 6.30 9.33
N ILE A 241 1.24 5.58 9.63
CA ILE A 241 2.40 6.09 10.38
C ILE A 241 3.00 7.30 9.67
N LEU A 242 3.19 7.19 8.36
CA LEU A 242 3.75 8.24 7.53
C LEU A 242 2.95 9.53 7.63
N GLU A 243 1.61 9.45 7.52
CA GLU A 243 0.80 10.65 7.62
C GLU A 243 0.98 11.34 8.98
N PHE A 244 1.06 10.58 10.08
CA PHE A 244 1.34 11.14 11.41
C PHE A 244 2.73 11.77 11.52
N VAL A 245 3.80 11.08 11.10
CA VAL A 245 5.19 11.55 11.22
C VAL A 245 5.43 12.84 10.42
N PHE A 246 4.81 12.95 9.24
CA PHE A 246 4.98 14.10 8.34
C PHE A 246 3.89 15.16 8.47
N ASN A 247 3.00 15.03 9.46
CA ASN A 247 1.84 15.90 9.67
C ASN A 247 0.99 16.11 8.40
N MET A 248 0.80 15.04 7.64
CA MET A 248 0.10 15.10 6.36
C MET A 248 -1.41 15.01 6.57
N GLU A 249 -2.15 15.97 6.02
CA GLU A 249 -3.62 15.92 5.95
C GLU A 249 -4.11 14.90 4.90
N GLY A 250 -3.75 13.63 5.10
CA GLY A 250 -4.09 12.54 4.20
C GLY A 250 -5.39 11.83 4.55
N ILE A 251 -5.73 10.80 3.77
CA ILE A 251 -6.98 10.04 3.90
C ILE A 251 -7.11 9.31 5.24
N ILE A 252 -5.99 8.88 5.82
CA ILE A 252 -6.00 8.14 7.08
C ILE A 252 -6.23 9.10 8.24
N GLN A 253 -5.51 10.22 8.30
CA GLN A 253 -5.80 11.28 9.26
C GLN A 253 -7.23 11.82 9.10
N PHE A 254 -7.70 11.98 7.87
CA PHE A 254 -9.08 12.40 7.58
C PHE A 254 -10.11 11.41 8.14
N LEU A 255 -9.85 10.10 7.97
CA LEU A 255 -10.69 9.03 8.54
C LEU A 255 -10.78 9.16 10.06
N PHE A 256 -9.64 9.21 10.76
CA PHE A 256 -9.62 9.23 12.22
C PHE A 256 -10.15 10.53 12.82
N ASN A 257 -9.83 11.69 12.22
CA ASN A 257 -10.15 12.99 12.81
C ASN A 257 -11.55 13.49 12.45
N LYS A 258 -12.08 13.14 11.27
CA LYS A 258 -13.33 13.76 10.74
C LYS A 258 -14.46 12.76 10.49
N ALA A 259 -14.13 11.53 10.06
CA ALA A 259 -15.13 10.57 9.59
C ALA A 259 -15.42 9.42 10.56
N PHE A 260 -14.54 9.12 11.52
CA PHE A 260 -14.75 8.03 12.47
C PHE A 260 -16.01 8.23 13.34
N VAL A 261 -16.41 9.48 13.54
CA VAL A 261 -17.63 9.84 14.27
C VAL A 261 -18.91 9.52 13.47
N SER A 262 -18.81 9.38 12.15
CA SER A 262 -19.91 8.98 11.27
C SER A 262 -19.61 7.62 10.59
N PRO A 263 -20.09 6.50 11.17
CA PRO A 263 -19.83 5.16 10.63
C PRO A 263 -20.08 5.00 9.10
N PRO A 264 -21.14 5.60 8.50
CA PRO A 264 -21.33 5.53 7.05
C PRO A 264 -20.21 6.21 6.25
N ALA A 265 -19.70 7.36 6.70
CA ALA A 265 -18.61 8.06 6.03
C ALA A 265 -17.29 7.29 6.16
N ALA A 266 -17.01 6.75 7.36
CA ALA A 266 -15.87 5.87 7.58
C ALA A 266 -15.89 4.64 6.66
N PHE A 267 -17.06 4.01 6.46
CA PHE A 267 -17.21 2.90 5.52
C PHE A 267 -16.91 3.29 4.09
N ILE A 268 -17.46 4.41 3.60
CA ILE A 268 -17.16 4.87 2.25
C ILE A 268 -15.66 5.11 2.06
N ILE A 269 -14.99 5.75 3.02
CA ILE A 269 -13.54 5.96 2.96
C ILE A 269 -12.77 4.63 2.91
N LEU A 270 -13.12 3.67 3.77
CA LEU A 270 -12.48 2.35 3.76
C LEU A 270 -12.73 1.62 2.44
N VAL A 271 -13.93 1.73 1.86
CA VAL A 271 -14.23 1.19 0.54
C VAL A 271 -13.40 1.89 -0.54
N MET A 272 -13.26 3.21 -0.50
CA MET A 272 -12.41 3.98 -1.42
C MET A 272 -10.94 3.56 -1.33
N ILE A 273 -10.47 3.16 -0.14
CA ILE A 273 -9.11 2.65 0.05
C ILE A 273 -8.95 1.23 -0.53
N VAL A 274 -9.86 0.32 -0.19
CA VAL A 274 -9.71 -1.12 -0.50
C VAL A 274 -10.11 -1.48 -1.94
N LEU A 275 -11.16 -0.87 -2.48
CA LEU A 275 -11.79 -1.27 -3.73
C LEU A 275 -10.89 -1.08 -4.97
N PRO A 276 -10.24 0.10 -5.17
CA PRO A 276 -9.36 0.29 -6.32
C PRO A 276 -8.18 -0.68 -6.31
N PHE A 277 -7.58 -0.90 -5.13
CA PHE A 277 -6.49 -1.86 -4.96
C PHE A 277 -6.91 -3.29 -5.30
N TYR A 278 -8.03 -3.74 -4.74
CA TYR A 278 -8.57 -5.07 -5.02
C TYR A 278 -8.85 -5.26 -6.51
N ALA A 279 -9.45 -4.26 -7.16
CA ALA A 279 -9.73 -4.28 -8.60
C ALA A 279 -8.44 -4.38 -9.43
N ILE A 280 -7.44 -3.53 -9.17
CA ILE A 280 -6.16 -3.53 -9.90
C ILE A 280 -5.48 -4.89 -9.81
N PHE A 281 -5.28 -5.43 -8.61
CA PHE A 281 -4.58 -6.71 -8.44
C PHE A 281 -5.34 -7.88 -9.03
N GLN A 282 -6.67 -7.84 -9.00
CA GLN A 282 -7.48 -8.86 -9.63
C GLN A 282 -7.37 -8.83 -11.15
N ILE A 283 -7.46 -7.63 -11.76
CA ILE A 283 -7.32 -7.46 -13.21
C ILE A 283 -5.96 -7.97 -13.67
N VAL A 284 -4.88 -7.56 -12.99
CA VAL A 284 -3.53 -7.99 -13.36
C VAL A 284 -3.36 -9.50 -13.13
N SER A 285 -3.85 -10.06 -12.01
CA SER A 285 -3.82 -11.51 -11.77
C SER A 285 -4.57 -12.29 -12.86
N PHE A 286 -5.70 -11.76 -13.33
CA PHE A 286 -6.45 -12.37 -14.41
C PHE A 286 -5.67 -12.37 -15.73
N MET A 287 -5.04 -11.24 -16.08
CA MET A 287 -4.17 -11.12 -17.26
C MET A 287 -2.99 -12.09 -17.19
N MET A 288 -2.31 -12.17 -16.06
CA MET A 288 -1.15 -13.05 -15.87
C MET A 288 -1.52 -14.54 -15.95
N ASN A 289 -2.66 -14.92 -15.38
CA ASN A 289 -3.16 -16.29 -15.48
C ASN A 289 -3.50 -16.68 -16.92
N ARG A 290 -4.02 -15.75 -17.73
CA ARG A 290 -4.23 -15.99 -19.17
C ARG A 290 -2.89 -16.21 -19.88
N TRP A 291 -1.89 -15.39 -19.59
CA TRP A 291 -0.57 -15.49 -20.20
C TRP A 291 0.14 -16.80 -19.83
N LYS A 292 0.05 -17.23 -18.56
CA LYS A 292 0.60 -18.52 -18.10
C LYS A 292 -0.04 -19.72 -18.80
N LYS A 293 -1.33 -19.66 -19.11
CA LYS A 293 -2.02 -20.73 -19.87
C LYS A 293 -1.52 -20.81 -21.31
N GLN A 294 -1.35 -19.67 -21.97
CA GLN A 294 -0.80 -19.60 -23.32
C GLN A 294 0.63 -20.18 -23.40
N LEU A 295 1.47 -19.88 -22.41
CA LEU A 295 2.86 -20.39 -22.35
C LEU A 295 2.94 -21.91 -22.13
N LYS A 296 1.97 -22.52 -21.45
CA LYS A 296 1.95 -23.97 -21.19
C LYS A 296 1.36 -24.79 -22.34
N GLY A 297 0.99 -24.18 -23.46
CA GLY A 297 0.41 -24.89 -24.61
C GLY A 297 -0.93 -25.57 -24.31
N VAL A 298 -1.57 -25.26 -23.18
CA VAL A 298 -2.93 -25.73 -22.89
C VAL A 298 -3.88 -24.77 -23.59
N SER A 299 -4.06 -25.01 -24.89
CA SER A 299 -5.18 -24.47 -25.66
C SER A 299 -6.50 -24.87 -24.98
N LEU A 300 -7.49 -23.97 -25.11
CA LEU A 300 -8.83 -24.03 -24.52
C LEU A 300 -9.49 -25.41 -24.59
#